data_AF-A0A6G1S9Y4-F1
#
_entry.id   AF-A0A6G1S9Y4-F1
#
_cell.length_a   1.000
_cell.length_b   1.000
_cell.length_c   1.000
_cell.angle_alpha   90.00
_cell.angle_beta   90.00
_cell.angle_gamma   90.00
#
_symmetry.space_group_name_H-M   'P 1'
#
loop_
_entity.id
_entity.type
_entity.pdbx_description
1 polymer ?
#
loop_
_entity_poly.entity_id
_entity_poly.type
_entity_poly.pdbx_seq_one_letter_code
_entity_poly.pdbx_strand_id
1 'polypeptide(L)'
;MDANVTDKRYKQFCHFKQQCLSKEDLSRKGSIDEPIRPLVELLNSNQYYYTTSTCSGRISLIEKPHDNAAVKKGGNFLLNSHEQIEFEPFYRLIRSFVEKDDSNTCLWLKFEPYIMHVQCYDLEKAHSLLNAATRSGCRNSGITLGKNDKFLVAVRSTSSMEIPLHCGDRFMLDENYLMFVCDESNRRLRENLSRLESFMNEVEQTLKGQVNSMAT
;
A
#
# COMPACT_ATOMS: atom_id res chain seq x y z
N MET A 1 -1.67 -36.29 -13.10
CA MET A 1 -0.32 -35.72 -12.93
C MET A 1 -0.38 -34.33 -13.54
N ASP A 2 -0.34 -33.27 -12.73
CA ASP A 2 -0.48 -31.90 -13.22
C ASP A 2 0.60 -31.58 -14.25
N ALA A 3 0.19 -31.20 -15.46
CA ALA A 3 1.08 -30.86 -16.58
C ALA A 3 2.11 -29.76 -16.23
N ASN A 4 1.87 -29.01 -15.16
CA ASN A 4 2.74 -27.94 -14.66
C ASN A 4 4.03 -28.42 -13.98
N VAL A 5 4.10 -29.67 -13.50
CA VAL A 5 5.29 -30.16 -12.78
C VAL A 5 6.51 -30.36 -13.70
N THR A 6 6.28 -30.51 -15.01
CA THR A 6 7.32 -30.62 -16.03
C THR A 6 7.81 -29.28 -16.58
N ASP A 7 7.12 -28.18 -16.27
CA ASP A 7 7.49 -26.85 -16.76
C ASP A 7 8.66 -26.26 -15.95
N LYS A 8 9.80 -26.05 -16.60
CA LYS A 8 10.99 -25.40 -16.03
C LYS A 8 10.65 -24.01 -15.48
N ARG A 9 9.73 -23.28 -16.11
CA ARG A 9 9.27 -21.96 -15.68
C ARG A 9 8.47 -22.05 -14.39
N TYR A 10 7.58 -23.02 -14.28
CA TYR A 10 6.79 -23.23 -13.06
C TYR A 10 7.68 -23.58 -11.87
N LYS A 11 8.67 -24.47 -12.04
CA LYS A 11 9.66 -24.74 -10.99
C LYS A 11 10.42 -23.50 -10.55
N GLN A 12 10.84 -22.67 -11.51
CA GLN A 12 11.52 -21.41 -11.22
C GLN A 12 10.61 -20.43 -10.47
N PHE A 13 9.33 -20.35 -10.83
CA PHE A 13 8.34 -19.55 -10.11
C PHE A 13 8.16 -20.04 -8.66
N CYS A 14 7.98 -21.34 -8.44
CA CYS A 14 7.88 -21.92 -7.09
C CYS A 14 9.12 -21.63 -6.24
N HIS A 15 10.31 -21.70 -6.85
CA HIS A 15 11.56 -21.37 -6.17
C HIS A 15 11.60 -19.90 -5.73
N PHE A 16 11.24 -18.96 -6.62
CA PHE A 16 11.18 -17.54 -6.26
C PHE A 16 10.09 -17.24 -5.23
N LYS A 17 8.95 -17.91 -5.32
CA LYS A 17 7.89 -17.82 -4.32
C LYS A 17 8.39 -18.26 -2.95
N GLN A 18 9.01 -19.42 -2.85
CA GLN A 18 9.59 -19.92 -1.59
C GLN A 18 10.62 -18.95 -1.01
N GLN A 19 11.55 -18.46 -1.83
CA GLN A 19 12.55 -17.48 -1.42
C GLN A 19 11.95 -16.14 -0.97
N CYS A 20 10.83 -15.72 -1.55
CA CYS A 20 10.18 -14.46 -1.19
C CYS A 20 9.44 -14.60 0.13
N LEU A 21 8.68 -15.69 0.30
CA LEU A 21 7.86 -15.92 1.49
C LEU A 21 8.65 -16.40 2.71
N SER A 22 9.90 -16.85 2.52
CA SER A 22 10.80 -17.19 3.63
C SER A 22 11.53 -16.00 4.23
N LYS A 23 11.38 -14.79 3.66
CA LYS A 23 12.06 -13.59 4.15
C LYS A 23 11.28 -12.97 5.31
N GLU A 24 12.01 -12.37 6.22
CA GLU A 24 11.46 -11.51 7.26
C GLU A 24 10.85 -10.24 6.66
N ASP A 25 9.86 -9.68 7.36
CA ASP A 25 9.18 -8.46 6.96
C ASP A 25 10.13 -7.25 7.10
N LEU A 26 10.37 -6.57 5.98
CA LEU A 26 11.28 -5.41 5.90
C LEU A 26 10.57 -4.06 6.15
N SER A 27 9.28 -4.07 6.46
CA SER A 27 8.54 -2.87 6.83
C SER A 27 9.06 -2.30 8.17
N ARG A 28 8.88 -1.00 8.40
CA ARG A 28 9.24 -0.37 9.68
C ARG A 28 8.53 -1.00 10.87
N LYS A 29 7.33 -1.55 10.63
CA LYS A 29 6.52 -2.24 11.63
C LYS A 29 7.04 -3.66 11.92
N GLY A 30 7.82 -4.25 11.02
CA GLY A 30 8.30 -5.64 11.11
C GLY A 30 7.18 -6.68 11.05
N SER A 31 5.98 -6.28 10.61
CA SER A 31 4.83 -7.17 10.47
C SER A 31 3.84 -6.66 9.44
N ILE A 32 3.13 -7.61 8.82
CA ILE A 32 2.05 -7.33 7.87
C ILE A 32 0.93 -6.60 8.59
N ASP A 33 0.35 -5.60 7.93
CA ASP A 33 -0.81 -4.88 8.46
C ASP A 33 -2.03 -5.80 8.56
N GLU A 34 -2.71 -5.82 9.72
CA GLU A 34 -3.87 -6.68 9.94
C GLU A 34 -4.97 -6.54 8.88
N PRO A 35 -5.34 -5.32 8.40
CA PRO A 35 -6.41 -5.20 7.41
C PRO A 35 -6.12 -5.84 6.05
N ILE A 36 -4.84 -6.00 5.68
CA ILE A 36 -4.46 -6.60 4.39
C ILE A 36 -4.04 -8.07 4.51
N ARG A 37 -3.80 -8.55 5.74
CA ARG A 37 -3.34 -9.92 6.02
C ARG A 37 -4.21 -11.01 5.35
N PRO A 38 -5.56 -10.99 5.43
CA PRO A 38 -6.38 -12.04 4.79
C PRO A 38 -6.16 -12.14 3.28
N LEU A 39 -6.03 -10.99 2.61
CA LEU A 39 -5.76 -10.94 1.17
C LEU A 39 -4.35 -11.45 0.83
N VAL A 40 -3.35 -11.14 1.66
CA VAL A 40 -1.98 -11.64 1.51
C VAL A 40 -1.95 -13.16 1.61
N GLU A 41 -2.60 -13.73 2.62
CA GLU A 41 -2.70 -15.17 2.82
C GLU A 41 -3.46 -15.86 1.67
N LEU A 42 -4.56 -15.27 1.21
CA LEU A 42 -5.33 -15.76 0.06
C LEU A 42 -4.48 -15.85 -1.21
N LEU A 43 -3.72 -14.80 -1.53
CA LEU A 43 -2.86 -14.80 -2.71
C LEU A 43 -1.67 -15.75 -2.55
N ASN A 44 -1.03 -15.77 -1.37
CA ASN A 44 0.15 -16.59 -1.12
C ASN A 44 -0.17 -18.09 -1.00
N SER A 45 -1.39 -18.46 -0.64
CA SER A 45 -1.85 -19.86 -0.67
C SER A 45 -2.11 -20.37 -2.09
N ASN A 46 -2.39 -19.49 -3.06
CA ASN A 46 -2.64 -19.88 -4.44
C ASN A 46 -1.34 -20.19 -5.20
N GLN A 47 -1.31 -21.28 -5.97
CA GLN A 47 -0.10 -21.76 -6.66
C GLN A 47 0.46 -20.81 -7.74
N TYR A 48 -0.33 -19.85 -8.24
CA TYR A 48 0.07 -18.95 -9.33
C TYR A 48 0.39 -17.52 -8.93
N TYR A 49 0.32 -17.19 -7.63
CA TYR A 49 0.59 -15.85 -7.11
C TYR A 49 1.49 -15.89 -5.89
N TYR A 50 2.23 -14.81 -5.67
CA TYR A 50 2.78 -14.47 -4.36
C TYR A 50 3.01 -12.95 -4.22
N THR A 51 2.81 -12.43 -3.02
CA THR A 51 3.03 -11.02 -2.69
C THR A 51 4.51 -10.74 -2.47
N THR A 52 5.02 -9.62 -3.01
CA THR A 52 6.41 -9.17 -2.78
C THR A 52 6.51 -7.98 -1.84
N SER A 53 5.49 -7.12 -1.80
CA SER A 53 5.39 -6.00 -0.87
C SER A 53 3.96 -5.50 -0.77
N THR A 54 3.56 -5.05 0.43
CA THR A 54 2.19 -4.67 0.76
C THR A 54 2.16 -3.54 1.78
N CYS A 55 1.13 -2.70 1.75
CA CYS A 55 0.78 -1.75 2.80
C CYS A 55 -0.73 -1.55 2.79
N SER A 56 -1.39 -1.53 3.95
CA SER A 56 -2.85 -1.33 4.06
C SER A 56 -3.31 0.12 3.88
N GLY A 57 -2.37 1.04 3.70
CA GLY A 57 -2.60 2.49 3.70
C GLY A 57 -2.27 3.10 5.06
N ARG A 58 -1.89 4.38 5.04
CA ARG A 58 -1.37 5.08 6.22
C ARG A 58 -1.62 6.58 6.20
N ILE A 59 -1.70 7.15 7.40
CA ILE A 59 -1.68 8.58 7.68
C ILE A 59 -0.31 8.90 8.29
N SER A 60 0.41 9.84 7.71
CA SER A 60 1.76 10.20 8.13
C SER A 60 1.93 11.70 8.30
N LEU A 61 2.62 12.12 9.35
CA LEU A 61 3.18 13.47 9.48
C LEU A 61 4.67 13.40 9.18
N ILE A 62 5.09 14.16 8.18
CA ILE A 62 6.44 14.11 7.63
C ILE A 62 7.05 15.49 7.68
N GLU A 63 8.14 15.60 8.41
CA GLU A 63 9.03 16.76 8.41
C GLU A 63 9.98 16.66 7.21
N LYS A 64 10.06 17.74 6.44
CA LYS A 64 10.96 17.88 5.28
C LYS A 64 11.68 19.23 5.36
N PRO A 65 12.92 19.37 4.87
CA PRO A 65 13.57 20.67 4.70
C PRO A 65 12.73 21.58 3.78
N HIS A 66 12.72 22.88 4.06
CA HIS A 66 12.00 23.89 3.27
C HIS A 66 12.57 24.04 1.86
N ASP A 67 13.90 24.11 1.74
CA ASP A 67 14.56 24.08 0.45
C ASP A 67 14.54 22.65 -0.08
N ASN A 68 14.06 22.45 -1.32
CA ASN A 68 13.98 21.18 -2.06
C ASN A 68 15.35 20.47 -2.27
N ALA A 69 16.36 20.76 -1.46
CA ALA A 69 17.57 19.96 -1.31
C ALA A 69 17.15 18.50 -1.11
N ALA A 70 17.49 17.68 -2.10
CA ALA A 70 17.02 16.31 -2.23
C ALA A 70 17.10 15.58 -0.88
N VAL A 71 15.93 15.39 -0.26
CA VAL A 71 15.83 14.67 1.00
C VAL A 71 16.23 13.23 0.71
N LYS A 72 17.45 12.85 1.07
CA LYS A 72 18.03 11.53 0.72
C LYS A 72 17.22 10.34 1.26
N LYS A 73 16.16 10.57 2.07
CA LYS A 73 15.36 9.53 2.75
C LYS A 73 13.86 9.86 2.94
N GLY A 74 13.27 10.75 2.14
CA GLY A 74 11.80 10.95 2.14
C GLY A 74 11.21 11.67 3.37
N GLY A 75 12.03 12.29 4.21
CA GLY A 75 11.63 13.07 5.37
C GLY A 75 11.69 12.31 6.70
N ASN A 76 11.63 13.04 7.81
CA ASN A 76 11.52 12.48 9.15
C ASN A 76 10.04 12.25 9.49
N PHE A 77 9.69 11.07 9.98
CA PHE A 77 8.30 10.70 10.26
C PHE A 77 7.99 10.97 11.72
N LEU A 78 7.15 11.98 11.98
CA LEU A 78 6.67 12.31 13.32
C LEU A 78 5.46 11.45 13.71
N LEU A 79 4.66 11.07 12.72
CA LEU A 79 3.52 10.16 12.85
C LEU A 79 3.52 9.19 11.67
N ASN A 80 3.20 7.93 11.95
CA ASN A 80 2.97 6.92 10.92
C ASN A 80 1.93 5.92 11.40
N SER A 81 0.66 6.20 11.14
CA SER A 81 -0.48 5.38 11.59
C SER A 81 -1.09 4.60 10.43
N HIS A 82 -1.39 3.32 10.65
CA HIS A 82 -2.17 2.47 9.75
C HIS A 82 -3.65 2.40 10.17
N GLU A 83 -4.01 3.17 11.19
CA GLU A 83 -5.33 3.26 11.80
C GLU A 83 -5.78 4.72 11.88
N GLN A 84 -7.05 4.93 12.25
CA GLN A 84 -7.59 6.28 12.43
C GLN A 84 -6.81 7.02 13.53
N ILE A 85 -6.62 8.32 13.32
CA ILE A 85 -5.91 9.19 14.25
C ILE A 85 -6.91 9.99 15.08
N GLU A 86 -6.62 10.17 16.37
CA GLU A 86 -7.39 11.05 17.24
C GLU A 86 -6.89 12.50 17.11
N PHE A 87 -7.82 13.46 17.20
CA PHE A 87 -7.50 14.87 17.03
C PHE A 87 -6.52 15.40 18.10
N GLU A 88 -6.74 15.07 19.38
CA GLU A 88 -5.93 15.66 20.46
C GLU A 88 -4.44 15.26 20.42
N PRO A 89 -4.06 13.98 20.22
CA PRO A 89 -2.67 13.62 19.97
C PRO A 89 -2.10 14.25 18.70
N PHE A 90 -2.89 14.30 17.62
CA PHE A 90 -2.49 14.89 16.34
C PHE A 90 -2.18 16.39 16.47
N TYR A 91 -3.09 17.14 17.09
CA TYR A 91 -2.96 18.57 17.33
C TYR A 91 -1.76 18.90 18.22
N ARG A 92 -1.59 18.17 19.34
CA ARG A 92 -0.43 18.35 20.23
C ARG A 92 0.89 18.10 19.53
N LEU A 93 0.97 17.08 18.68
CA LEU A 93 2.18 16.78 17.91
C LEU A 93 2.55 17.93 16.98
N ILE A 94 1.58 18.48 16.24
CA ILE A 94 1.78 19.65 15.37
C ILE A 94 2.25 20.86 16.17
N ARG A 95 1.58 21.20 17.28
CA ARG A 95 1.95 22.35 18.11
C ARG A 95 3.37 22.22 18.65
N SER A 96 3.71 21.03 19.16
CA SER A 96 5.07 20.75 19.67
C SER A 96 6.17 20.85 18.61
N PHE A 97 5.82 20.60 17.34
CA PHE A 97 6.72 20.77 16.21
C PHE A 97 6.91 22.25 15.89
N VAL A 98 5.81 23.00 15.75
CA VAL A 98 5.83 24.43 15.42
C VAL A 98 6.57 25.25 16.47
N GLU A 99 6.45 24.90 17.76
CA GLU A 99 7.18 25.58 18.85
C GLU A 99 8.70 25.37 18.81
N LYS A 100 9.18 24.33 18.12
CA LYS A 100 10.61 23.96 18.04
C LYS A 100 11.25 24.28 16.70
N ASP A 101 10.46 24.61 15.69
CA ASP A 101 10.95 24.80 14.33
C ASP A 101 11.89 26.01 14.23
N ASP A 102 13.02 25.82 13.55
CA ASP A 102 14.06 26.82 13.33
C ASP A 102 13.90 27.55 11.99
N SER A 103 12.67 27.57 11.48
CA SER A 103 12.22 28.23 10.25
C SER A 103 12.74 27.61 8.94
N ASN A 104 13.43 26.46 8.99
CA ASN A 104 13.99 25.81 7.79
C ASN A 104 13.33 24.47 7.45
N THR A 105 12.20 24.14 8.09
CA THR A 105 11.48 22.90 7.84
C THR A 105 10.02 23.13 7.46
N CYS A 106 9.43 22.11 6.85
CA CYS A 106 8.03 22.03 6.48
C CYS A 106 7.43 20.75 7.05
N LEU A 107 6.26 20.88 7.68
CA LEU A 107 5.46 19.76 8.13
C LEU A 107 4.40 19.42 7.09
N TRP A 108 4.38 18.16 6.67
CA TRP A 108 3.43 17.65 5.69
C TRP A 108 2.55 16.58 6.31
N LEU A 109 1.25 16.71 6.14
CA LEU A 109 0.33 15.60 6.34
C LEU A 109 0.17 14.84 5.02
N LYS A 110 0.30 13.52 5.10
CA LYS A 110 0.14 12.64 3.96
C LYS A 110 -0.81 11.50 4.30
N PHE A 111 -1.76 11.25 3.40
CA PHE A 111 -2.49 10.00 3.34
C PHE A 111 -2.05 9.23 2.10
N GLU A 112 -1.56 8.00 2.31
CA GLU A 112 -1.20 7.08 1.25
C GLU A 112 -2.14 5.88 1.31
N PRO A 113 -2.86 5.56 0.21
CA PRO A 113 -3.75 4.41 0.20
C PRO A 113 -2.97 3.09 0.20
N TYR A 114 -3.70 1.98 0.32
CA TYR A 114 -3.10 0.67 0.24
C TYR A 114 -2.41 0.45 -1.12
N ILE A 115 -1.34 -0.32 -1.09
CA ILE A 115 -0.60 -0.74 -2.27
C ILE A 115 -0.17 -2.19 -2.09
N MET A 116 -0.22 -2.95 -3.17
CA MET A 116 0.22 -4.33 -3.19
C MET A 116 0.97 -4.63 -4.48
N HIS A 117 2.07 -5.36 -4.36
CA HIS A 117 2.80 -5.93 -5.47
C HIS A 117 2.69 -7.45 -5.44
N VAL A 118 2.16 -8.03 -6.50
CA VAL A 118 1.91 -9.47 -6.62
C VAL A 118 2.67 -10.00 -7.83
N GLN A 119 3.59 -10.91 -7.59
CA GLN A 119 4.20 -11.67 -8.67
C GLN A 119 3.22 -12.73 -9.14
N CYS A 120 2.94 -12.74 -10.43
CA CYS A 120 2.08 -13.70 -11.11
C CYS A 120 2.93 -14.68 -11.92
N TYR A 121 2.42 -15.90 -12.08
CA TYR A 121 3.07 -16.96 -12.83
C TYR A 121 3.24 -16.62 -14.33
N ASP A 122 2.17 -16.11 -14.93
CA ASP A 122 2.12 -15.76 -16.35
C ASP A 122 1.26 -14.50 -16.60
N LEU A 123 1.17 -14.12 -17.87
CA LEU A 123 0.41 -12.96 -18.31
C LEU A 123 -1.10 -13.14 -18.10
N GLU A 124 -1.63 -14.36 -18.23
CA GLU A 124 -3.05 -14.65 -18.07
C GLU A 124 -3.49 -14.45 -16.61
N LYS A 125 -2.70 -14.96 -15.66
CA LYS A 125 -2.91 -14.77 -14.22
C LYS A 125 -2.70 -13.31 -13.82
N ALA A 126 -1.70 -12.65 -14.37
CA ALA A 126 -1.50 -11.21 -14.17
C ALA A 126 -2.69 -10.38 -14.66
N HIS A 127 -3.21 -10.69 -15.85
CA HIS A 127 -4.38 -10.02 -16.43
C HIS A 127 -5.65 -10.28 -15.60
N SER A 128 -5.86 -11.51 -15.14
CA SER A 128 -6.97 -11.87 -14.26
C SER A 128 -6.97 -11.04 -12.97
N LEU A 129 -5.80 -10.93 -12.32
CA LEU A 129 -5.64 -10.13 -11.10
C LEU A 129 -5.80 -8.63 -11.36
N LEU A 130 -5.27 -8.12 -12.48
CA LEU A 130 -5.46 -6.73 -12.89
C LEU A 130 -6.95 -6.39 -13.12
N ASN A 131 -7.71 -7.32 -13.70
CA ASN A 131 -9.14 -7.14 -13.91
C ASN A 131 -9.90 -7.10 -12.57
N ALA A 132 -9.55 -7.98 -11.62
CA ALA A 132 -10.10 -7.93 -10.26
C ALA A 132 -9.81 -6.57 -9.59
N ALA A 133 -8.58 -6.06 -9.72
CA ALA A 133 -8.20 -4.74 -9.22
C ALA A 133 -8.97 -3.61 -9.90
N THR A 134 -9.19 -3.70 -11.21
CA THR A 134 -9.93 -2.67 -11.96
C THR A 134 -11.40 -2.63 -11.56
N ARG A 135 -12.04 -3.80 -11.38
CA ARG A 135 -13.42 -3.92 -10.92
C ARG A 135 -13.62 -3.42 -9.48
N SER A 136 -12.62 -3.57 -8.62
CA SER A 136 -12.63 -2.99 -7.27
C SER A 136 -12.31 -1.49 -7.21
N GLY A 137 -12.09 -0.83 -8.36
CA GLY A 137 -11.83 0.61 -8.45
C GLY A 137 -10.35 1.01 -8.41
N CYS A 138 -9.42 0.06 -8.47
CA CYS A 138 -7.97 0.32 -8.50
C CYS A 138 -7.48 0.58 -9.93
N ARG A 139 -8.00 1.62 -10.58
CA ARG A 139 -7.79 1.88 -12.02
C ARG A 139 -6.34 2.23 -12.41
N ASN A 140 -5.53 2.67 -11.45
CA ASN A 140 -4.10 2.97 -11.66
C ASN A 140 -3.20 1.75 -11.44
N SER A 141 -3.79 0.56 -11.33
CA SER A 141 -3.05 -0.69 -11.27
C SER A 141 -2.45 -1.02 -12.63
N GLY A 142 -1.34 -1.77 -12.64
CA GLY A 142 -0.66 -2.11 -13.87
C GLY A 142 0.22 -3.35 -13.76
N ILE A 143 0.61 -3.89 -14.91
CA ILE A 143 1.53 -5.02 -15.02
C ILE A 143 2.90 -4.49 -15.43
N THR A 144 3.92 -4.79 -14.63
CA THR A 144 5.33 -4.54 -14.96
C THR A 144 5.98 -5.85 -15.40
N LEU A 145 6.64 -5.82 -16.55
CA LEU A 145 7.44 -6.92 -17.07
C LEU A 145 8.86 -6.82 -16.49
N GLY A 146 9.19 -7.71 -15.57
CA GLY A 146 10.53 -7.87 -15.02
C GLY A 146 11.40 -8.80 -15.88
N LYS A 147 12.70 -8.85 -15.56
CA LYS A 147 13.64 -9.78 -16.19
C LYS A 147 13.16 -11.24 -16.04
N ASN A 148 13.43 -12.06 -17.05
CA ASN A 148 13.02 -13.48 -17.13
C ASN A 148 11.50 -13.68 -17.06
N ASP A 149 10.74 -12.88 -17.82
CA ASP A 149 9.28 -12.98 -17.91
C ASP A 149 8.58 -12.96 -16.54
N LYS A 150 9.04 -12.10 -15.64
CA LYS A 150 8.39 -11.88 -14.35
C LYS A 150 7.24 -10.89 -14.53
N PHE A 151 6.01 -11.37 -14.39
CA PHE A 151 4.79 -10.54 -14.42
C PHE A 151 4.46 -10.02 -13.03
N LEU A 152 4.79 -8.76 -12.75
CA LEU A 152 4.48 -8.12 -11.47
C LEU A 152 3.23 -7.24 -11.61
N VAL A 153 2.16 -7.56 -10.91
CA VAL A 153 0.98 -6.71 -10.82
C VAL A 153 1.17 -5.75 -9.66
N ALA A 154 1.12 -4.45 -9.94
CA ALA A 154 1.07 -3.39 -8.92
C ALA A 154 -0.39 -2.93 -8.77
N VAL A 155 -1.03 -3.24 -7.65
CA VAL A 155 -2.39 -2.81 -7.32
C VAL A 155 -2.33 -1.49 -6.57
N ARG A 156 -2.96 -0.45 -7.12
CA ARG A 156 -2.87 0.93 -6.62
C ARG A 156 -4.22 1.65 -6.65
N SER A 157 -4.51 2.42 -5.60
CA SER A 157 -5.61 3.38 -5.53
C SER A 157 -5.14 4.81 -5.80
N THR A 158 -6.07 5.71 -6.12
CA THR A 158 -5.81 7.12 -6.46
C THR A 158 -6.13 8.11 -5.34
N SER A 159 -6.59 7.63 -4.18
CA SER A 159 -7.14 8.46 -3.10
C SER A 159 -6.10 9.13 -2.19
N SER A 160 -4.87 9.35 -2.67
CA SER A 160 -3.82 9.99 -1.88
C SER A 160 -4.13 11.45 -1.54
N MET A 161 -3.58 11.92 -0.42
CA MET A 161 -3.67 13.31 0.02
C MET A 161 -2.30 13.75 0.51
N GLU A 162 -1.90 14.98 0.19
CA GLU A 162 -0.66 15.59 0.70
C GLU A 162 -0.93 17.08 0.93
N ILE A 163 -0.80 17.53 2.17
CA ILE A 163 -1.15 18.89 2.61
C ILE A 163 0.03 19.45 3.42
N PRO A 164 0.58 20.62 3.07
CA PRO A 164 1.52 21.32 3.94
C PRO A 164 0.75 21.91 5.13
N LEU A 165 1.18 21.58 6.35
CA LEU A 165 0.57 22.08 7.59
C LEU A 165 1.32 23.27 8.18
N HIS A 166 2.63 23.35 7.95
CA HIS A 166 3.53 24.39 8.44
C HIS A 166 4.76 24.47 7.53
N CYS A 167 5.26 25.67 7.24
CA CYS A 167 6.51 25.86 6.49
C CYS A 167 7.23 27.14 6.94
N GLY A 168 8.30 27.00 7.71
CA GLY A 168 9.04 28.12 8.27
C GLY A 168 8.14 29.13 8.98
N ASP A 169 8.26 30.41 8.64
CA ASP A 169 7.45 31.48 9.26
C ASP A 169 6.04 31.59 8.64
N ARG A 170 5.68 30.73 7.67
CA ARG A 170 4.42 30.82 6.91
C ARG A 170 3.42 29.74 7.32
N PHE A 171 2.28 30.26 7.77
CA PHE A 171 0.99 29.61 8.01
C PHE A 171 0.96 28.48 9.04
N MET A 172 0.28 28.79 10.16
CA MET A 172 -0.36 27.82 11.02
C MET A 172 -1.83 27.74 10.60
N LEU A 173 -2.30 26.54 10.24
CA LEU A 173 -3.72 26.28 10.05
C LEU A 173 -4.42 26.44 11.40
N ASP A 174 -5.58 27.10 11.41
CA ASP A 174 -6.35 27.22 12.64
C ASP A 174 -6.83 25.84 13.14
N GLU A 175 -7.22 25.78 14.40
CA GLU A 175 -7.65 24.54 15.05
C GLU A 175 -8.81 23.86 14.32
N ASN A 176 -9.75 24.64 13.76
CA ASN A 176 -10.89 24.12 13.02
C ASN A 176 -10.47 23.44 11.72
N TYR A 177 -9.50 24.01 11.02
CA TYR A 177 -8.95 23.40 9.81
C TYR A 177 -8.18 22.12 10.13
N LEU A 178 -7.39 22.11 11.21
CA LEU A 178 -6.68 20.91 11.65
C LEU A 178 -7.65 19.78 12.03
N MET A 179 -8.78 20.11 12.66
CA MET A 179 -9.86 19.17 12.95
C MET A 179 -10.43 18.59 11.65
N PHE A 180 -10.80 19.46 10.71
CA PHE A 180 -11.31 19.06 9.40
C PHE A 180 -10.34 18.12 8.66
N VAL A 181 -9.05 18.45 8.65
CA VAL A 181 -8.04 17.66 7.95
C VAL A 181 -7.77 16.31 8.64
N CYS A 182 -7.84 16.27 9.98
CA CYS A 182 -7.81 15.02 10.74
C CYS A 182 -8.98 14.11 10.35
N ASP A 183 -10.20 14.65 10.34
CA ASP A 183 -11.41 13.93 9.95
C ASP A 183 -11.38 13.46 8.50
N GLU A 184 -10.91 14.30 7.58
CA GLU A 184 -10.75 13.98 6.16
C GLU A 184 -9.72 12.85 5.96
N SER A 185 -8.63 12.85 6.74
CA SER A 185 -7.64 11.76 6.72
C SER A 185 -8.26 10.44 7.17
N ASN A 186 -9.05 10.46 8.25
CA ASN A 186 -9.76 9.30 8.76
C ASN A 186 -10.86 8.82 7.79
N ARG A 187 -11.58 9.74 7.14
CA ARG A 187 -12.55 9.42 6.09
C ARG A 187 -11.89 8.69 4.92
N ARG A 188 -10.75 9.18 4.42
CA ARG A 188 -10.00 8.53 3.34
C ARG A 188 -9.46 7.16 3.74
N LEU A 189 -9.01 6.98 4.98
CA LEU A 189 -8.60 5.67 5.48
C LEU A 189 -9.77 4.68 5.49
N ARG A 190 -10.96 5.09 5.96
CA ARG A 190 -12.17 4.24 5.93
C ARG A 190 -12.56 3.84 4.50
N GLU A 191 -12.57 4.79 3.57
CA GLU A 191 -12.85 4.50 2.14
C GLU A 191 -11.81 3.59 1.51
N ASN A 192 -10.55 3.71 1.93
CA ASN A 192 -9.47 2.86 1.49
C ASN A 192 -9.64 1.41 2.00
N LEU A 193 -10.05 1.22 3.25
CA LEU A 193 -10.35 -0.11 3.80
C LEU A 193 -11.57 -0.75 3.12
N SER A 194 -12.64 0.00 2.89
CA SER A 194 -13.80 -0.50 2.12
C SER A 194 -13.43 -0.93 0.69
N ARG A 195 -12.49 -0.21 0.05
CA ARG A 195 -11.96 -0.58 -1.26
C ARG A 195 -11.08 -1.82 -1.20
N LEU A 196 -10.30 -1.98 -0.14
CA LEU A 196 -9.49 -3.16 0.10
C LEU A 196 -10.39 -4.42 0.25
N GLU A 197 -11.48 -4.32 1.02
CA GLU A 197 -12.48 -5.39 1.14
C GLU A 197 -13.12 -5.73 -0.22
N SER A 198 -13.50 -4.70 -1.00
CA SER A 198 -14.04 -4.89 -2.35
C SER A 198 -13.04 -5.62 -3.27
N PHE A 199 -11.75 -5.29 -3.17
CA PHE A 199 -10.70 -5.98 -3.91
C PHE A 199 -10.52 -7.44 -3.45
N MET A 200 -10.58 -7.70 -2.14
CA MET A 200 -10.50 -9.06 -1.60
C MET A 200 -11.62 -9.94 -2.17
N ASN A 201 -12.86 -9.43 -2.19
CA ASN A 201 -14.01 -10.14 -2.76
C ASN A 201 -13.81 -10.47 -4.26
N GLU A 202 -13.30 -9.52 -5.03
CA GLU A 202 -13.00 -9.71 -6.46
C GLU A 202 -11.90 -10.75 -6.70
N VAL A 203 -10.88 -10.78 -5.84
CA VAL A 203 -9.81 -11.79 -5.88
C VAL A 203 -10.39 -13.17 -5.56
N GLU A 204 -11.19 -13.32 -4.51
CA GLU A 204 -11.84 -14.59 -4.17
C GLU A 204 -12.67 -15.15 -5.33
N GLN A 205 -13.48 -14.31 -5.97
CA GLN A 205 -14.29 -14.72 -7.12
C GLN A 205 -13.41 -15.15 -8.29
N THR A 206 -12.34 -14.40 -8.57
CA THR A 206 -11.38 -14.71 -9.63
C THR A 206 -10.69 -16.05 -9.39
N LEU A 207 -10.28 -16.34 -8.15
CA LEU A 207 -9.63 -17.60 -7.80
C LEU A 207 -10.61 -18.78 -7.85
N LYS A 208 -11.85 -18.62 -7.39
CA LYS A 208 -12.90 -19.66 -7.50
C LYS A 208 -13.19 -20.00 -8.96
N GLY A 209 -13.26 -19.00 -9.85
CA GLY A 209 -13.45 -19.21 -11.28
C GLY A 209 -12.32 -20.00 -11.94
N GLN A 210 -11.06 -19.75 -11.54
CA GLN A 210 -9.89 -20.46 -12.06
C GLN A 210 -9.86 -21.95 -11.66
N VAL A 211 -10.35 -22.30 -10.48
CA VAL A 211 -10.47 -23.70 -10.04
C VAL A 211 -11.50 -24.45 -10.88
N ASN A 212 -12.66 -23.84 -11.13
CA ASN A 212 -13.73 -24.46 -11.91
C ASN A 212 -13.33 -24.69 -13.37
N SER A 213 -12.57 -23.78 -13.99
CA SER A 213 -12.05 -23.94 -15.35
C SER A 213 -10.97 -25.02 -15.50
N MET A 214 -10.32 -25.44 -14.41
CA MET A 214 -9.34 -26.53 -14.42
C MET A 214 -9.96 -27.90 -14.17
N ALA A 215 -11.19 -27.94 -13.64
CA ALA A 215 -11.95 -29.16 -13.35
C ALA A 215 -12.89 -29.58 -14.49
N THR A 216 -12.97 -28.78 -15.56
CA THR A 216 -13.75 -29.04 -16.79
C THR A 216 -12.82 -29.35 -17.95
#